data_AF-A0A842P3C5-F1
#
_entry.id   AF-A0A842P3C5-F1
#
_cell.length_a   1.000
_cell.length_b   1.000
_cell.length_c   1.000
_cell.angle_alpha   90.00
_cell.angle_beta   90.00
_cell.angle_gamma   90.00
#
_symmetry.space_group_name_H-M   'P 1'
#
loop_
_entity.id
_entity.type
_entity.pdbx_description
1 polymer ?
#
loop_
_entity_poly.entity_id
_entity_poly.type
_entity_poly.pdbx_seq_one_letter_code
_entity_poly.pdbx_strand_id
1 'polypeptide(L)'
;MVWKNRTQDEIDETIEKIADWVIRNDMEDPATLFFESIKPVAGIGARMGGAMFAGLIPLIGWGVDDRFVVFREGKNVEKVLQLIESASEAKHTAREEQKKQNKDRKRRRRKLLPDPKPKEAPKEGTPKKKPWYWPF
;
A
#
# COMPACT_ATOMS: atom_id res chain seq x y z
N MET A 1 19.31 -25.94 18.51
CA MET A 1 19.32 -26.33 17.08
C MET A 1 18.48 -25.32 16.33
N VAL A 2 19.11 -24.35 15.64
CA VAL A 2 18.46 -23.10 15.20
C VAL A 2 17.89 -23.19 13.79
N TRP A 3 17.68 -24.38 13.22
CA TRP A 3 17.16 -24.48 11.86
C TRP A 3 16.34 -25.76 11.69
N LYS A 4 15.00 -25.65 11.73
CA LYS A 4 14.11 -26.72 11.26
C LYS A 4 14.09 -26.72 9.74
N ASN A 5 14.31 -27.88 9.12
CA ASN A 5 13.96 -28.07 7.71
C ASN A 5 12.42 -28.09 7.64
N ARG A 6 11.86 -27.16 6.89
CA ARG A 6 10.41 -27.03 6.64
C ARG A 6 10.05 -27.78 5.36
N THR A 7 8.82 -28.28 5.28
CA THR A 7 8.29 -28.82 4.02
C THR A 7 7.97 -27.69 3.04
N GLN A 8 7.84 -28.01 1.76
CA GLN A 8 7.47 -27.02 0.75
C GLN A 8 6.11 -26.35 1.06
N ASP A 9 5.16 -27.11 1.60
CA ASP A 9 3.83 -26.61 1.95
C ASP A 9 3.89 -25.56 3.08
N GLU A 10 4.73 -25.79 4.11
CA GLU A 10 4.93 -24.82 5.19
C GLU A 10 5.60 -23.52 4.68
N ILE A 11 6.47 -23.64 3.69
CA ILE A 11 7.12 -22.49 3.04
C ILE A 11 6.06 -21.68 2.27
N ASP A 12 5.23 -22.35 1.48
CA ASP A 12 4.17 -21.69 0.70
C ASP A 12 3.14 -21.01 1.62
N GLU A 13 2.74 -21.65 2.72
CA GLU A 13 1.87 -21.01 3.73
C GLU A 13 2.51 -19.75 4.35
N THR A 14 3.83 -19.78 4.54
CA THR A 14 4.57 -18.62 5.07
C THR A 14 4.65 -17.50 4.04
N ILE A 15 4.86 -17.83 2.77
CA ILE A 15 4.81 -16.87 1.65
C ILE A 15 3.48 -16.14 1.62
N GLU A 16 2.37 -16.89 1.70
CA GLU A 16 1.03 -16.32 1.73
C GLU A 16 0.82 -15.40 2.93
N LYS A 17 1.26 -15.82 4.13
CA LYS A 17 1.18 -14.97 5.34
C LYS A 17 1.95 -13.67 5.21
N ILE A 18 3.13 -13.70 4.59
CA ILE A 18 3.94 -12.49 4.34
C ILE A 18 3.20 -11.57 3.38
N ALA A 19 2.73 -12.09 2.24
CA ALA A 19 2.00 -11.32 1.25
C ALA A 19 0.72 -10.71 1.84
N ASP A 20 -0.07 -11.50 2.55
CA ASP A 20 -1.31 -11.05 3.21
C ASP A 20 -1.05 -9.98 4.29
N TRP A 21 0.06 -10.08 5.02
CA TRP A 21 0.46 -9.01 5.94
C TRP A 21 0.83 -7.72 5.21
N VAL A 22 1.58 -7.80 4.12
CA VAL A 22 1.93 -6.64 3.28
C VAL A 22 0.67 -5.97 2.73
N ILE A 23 -0.25 -6.76 2.18
CA ILE A 23 -1.50 -6.27 1.57
C ILE A 23 -2.43 -5.63 2.60
N ARG A 24 -2.57 -6.23 3.79
CA ARG A 24 -3.45 -5.72 4.85
C ARG A 24 -2.96 -4.42 5.48
N ASN A 25 -1.65 -4.14 5.42
CA ASN A 25 -1.06 -2.94 5.99
C ASN A 25 -0.77 -1.85 4.94
N ASP A 26 -1.25 -2.02 3.70
CA ASP A 26 -1.01 -1.10 2.56
C ASP A 26 0.50 -0.82 2.35
N MET A 27 1.33 -1.86 2.46
CA MET A 27 2.78 -1.77 2.29
C MET A 27 3.26 -2.35 0.95
N GLU A 28 2.39 -2.50 -0.04
CA GLU A 28 2.75 -3.11 -1.33
C GLU A 28 3.89 -2.35 -2.01
N ASP A 29 3.77 -1.03 -2.15
CA ASP A 29 4.80 -0.20 -2.79
C ASP A 29 6.18 -0.27 -2.08
N PRO A 30 6.28 -0.03 -0.74
CA PRO A 30 7.56 -0.16 -0.05
C PRO A 30 8.08 -1.60 -0.02
N ALA A 31 7.20 -2.61 0.04
CA ALA A 31 7.60 -4.00 -0.03
C ALA A 31 8.14 -4.37 -1.41
N THR A 32 7.48 -3.96 -2.49
CA THR A 32 7.94 -4.16 -3.87
C THR A 32 9.31 -3.55 -4.06
N LEU A 33 9.50 -2.27 -3.70
CA LEU A 33 10.80 -1.60 -3.80
C LEU A 33 11.89 -2.35 -3.01
N PHE A 34 11.56 -2.76 -1.79
CA PHE A 34 12.46 -3.53 -0.94
C PHE A 34 12.84 -4.86 -1.59
N PHE A 35 11.87 -5.66 -2.03
CA PHE A 35 12.08 -6.97 -2.65
C PHE A 35 12.86 -6.86 -3.97
N GLU A 36 12.58 -5.86 -4.80
CA GLU A 36 13.34 -5.56 -6.01
C GLU A 36 14.79 -5.21 -5.72
N SER A 37 15.06 -4.45 -4.65
CA SER A 37 16.42 -4.08 -4.27
C SER A 37 17.28 -5.28 -3.85
N ILE A 38 16.65 -6.32 -3.32
CA ILE A 38 17.33 -7.54 -2.86
C ILE A 38 17.29 -8.67 -3.89
N LYS A 39 16.50 -8.58 -4.98
CA LYS A 39 16.49 -9.57 -6.08
C LYS A 39 17.90 -9.98 -6.55
N PRO A 40 18.85 -9.06 -6.78
CA PRO A 40 20.20 -9.43 -7.23
C PRO A 40 20.97 -10.26 -6.18
N VAL A 41 20.67 -10.02 -4.91
CA VAL A 41 21.35 -10.65 -3.77
C VAL A 41 20.62 -11.92 -3.34
N ALA A 42 19.34 -12.10 -3.66
CA ALA A 42 18.54 -13.24 -3.25
C ALA A 42 19.11 -14.58 -3.75
N GLY A 43 19.74 -14.61 -4.93
CA GLY A 43 20.47 -15.79 -5.43
C GLY A 43 21.74 -16.14 -4.64
N ILE A 44 22.36 -15.14 -3.99
CA ILE A 44 23.55 -15.26 -3.12
C ILE A 44 23.14 -15.37 -1.63
N GLY A 45 21.90 -14.97 -1.34
CA GLY A 45 21.32 -14.72 -0.03
C GLY A 45 20.94 -15.97 0.76
N ALA A 46 20.97 -17.16 0.16
CA ALA A 46 20.78 -18.43 0.87
C ALA A 46 21.69 -18.58 2.11
N ARG A 47 22.85 -17.88 2.12
CA ARG A 47 23.79 -17.82 3.26
C ARG A 47 23.70 -16.54 4.11
N MET A 48 23.06 -15.47 3.64
CA MET A 48 23.04 -14.14 4.28
C MET A 48 21.65 -13.59 4.64
N GLY A 49 20.57 -14.23 4.18
CA GLY A 49 19.19 -13.77 4.37
C GLY A 49 18.77 -13.64 5.84
N GLY A 50 19.39 -14.40 6.74
CA GLY A 50 19.23 -14.23 8.18
C GLY A 50 19.74 -12.87 8.71
N ALA A 51 20.89 -12.43 8.22
CA ALA A 51 21.59 -11.27 8.77
C ALA A 51 21.04 -9.94 8.23
N MET A 52 20.62 -9.90 6.97
CA MET A 52 20.13 -8.66 6.34
C MET A 52 18.82 -8.16 6.97
N PHE A 53 17.98 -9.07 7.48
CA PHE A 53 16.67 -8.72 8.03
C PHE A 53 16.66 -8.76 9.57
N ALA A 54 17.79 -9.05 10.21
CA ALA A 54 17.88 -9.15 11.66
C ALA A 54 17.46 -7.85 12.38
N GLY A 55 17.76 -6.69 11.79
CA GLY A 55 17.35 -5.39 12.32
C GLY A 55 15.86 -5.06 12.15
N LEU A 56 15.17 -5.75 11.23
CA LEU A 56 13.74 -5.56 10.97
C LEU A 56 12.86 -6.50 11.81
N ILE A 57 13.46 -7.51 12.46
CA ILE A 57 12.80 -8.47 13.35
C ILE A 57 11.88 -7.80 14.39
N PRO A 58 12.30 -6.75 15.13
CA PRO A 58 11.47 -6.18 16.19
C PRO A 58 10.20 -5.50 15.69
N LEU A 59 10.21 -5.01 14.44
CA LEU A 59 9.07 -4.32 13.82
C LEU A 59 8.00 -5.29 13.32
N ILE A 60 8.37 -6.54 13.06
CA ILE A 60 7.51 -7.53 12.42
C ILE A 60 6.77 -8.39 13.46
N GLY A 61 7.17 -8.34 14.74
CA GLY A 61 6.41 -8.84 15.91
C GLY A 61 6.18 -10.36 15.97
N TRP A 62 6.78 -11.15 15.08
CA TRP A 62 6.58 -12.60 14.97
C TRP A 62 7.92 -13.33 15.05
N GLY A 63 7.89 -14.61 15.41
CA GLY A 63 9.09 -15.44 15.55
C GLY A 63 10.00 -15.37 14.32
N VAL A 64 11.29 -15.13 14.59
CA VAL A 64 12.38 -14.97 13.62
C VAL A 64 12.35 -16.12 12.62
N ASP A 65 12.48 -17.36 13.11
CA ASP A 65 12.75 -18.55 12.29
C ASP A 65 11.76 -18.83 11.15
N ASP A 66 10.48 -18.55 11.34
CA ASP A 66 9.46 -18.98 10.38
C ASP A 66 9.54 -18.24 9.05
N ARG A 67 9.93 -16.96 9.05
CA ARG A 67 9.97 -16.14 7.82
C ARG A 67 11.29 -16.22 7.09
N PHE A 68 12.39 -16.51 7.77
CA PHE A 68 13.71 -16.60 7.12
C PHE A 68 13.84 -17.79 6.18
N VAL A 69 13.07 -18.85 6.41
CA VAL A 69 13.10 -20.01 5.52
C VAL A 69 12.67 -19.65 4.09
N VAL A 70 11.73 -18.70 3.96
CA VAL A 70 11.25 -18.17 2.67
C VAL A 70 12.39 -17.43 1.96
N PHE A 71 13.18 -16.64 2.68
CA PHE A 71 14.27 -15.84 2.10
C PHE A 71 15.54 -16.66 1.77
N ARG A 72 15.56 -17.97 2.03
CA ARG A 72 16.69 -18.85 1.67
C ARG A 72 16.79 -19.12 0.17
N GLU A 73 15.65 -19.19 -0.51
CA GLU A 73 15.60 -19.49 -1.94
C GLU A 73 15.06 -18.29 -2.69
N GLY A 74 15.81 -17.81 -3.69
CA GLY A 74 15.37 -16.67 -4.51
C GLY A 74 13.98 -16.88 -5.14
N LYS A 75 13.65 -18.12 -5.51
CA LYS A 75 12.33 -18.47 -6.06
C LYS A 75 11.17 -18.17 -5.12
N ASN A 76 11.37 -18.32 -3.82
CA ASN A 76 10.34 -18.04 -2.82
C ASN A 76 10.14 -16.53 -2.64
N VAL A 77 11.22 -15.75 -2.77
CA VAL A 77 11.15 -14.28 -2.79
C VAL A 77 10.39 -13.79 -4.02
N GLU A 78 10.64 -14.39 -5.18
CA GLU A 78 9.88 -14.09 -6.41
C GLU A 78 8.39 -14.40 -6.24
N LYS A 79 8.03 -15.52 -5.63
CA LYS A 79 6.64 -15.86 -5.31
C LYS A 79 5.98 -14.80 -4.41
N VAL A 80 6.64 -14.37 -3.33
CA VAL A 80 6.14 -13.31 -2.44
C VAL A 80 5.87 -12.04 -3.25
N LEU A 81 6.82 -11.66 -4.09
CA LEU A 81 6.70 -10.43 -4.89
C LEU A 81 5.54 -10.51 -5.89
N GLN A 82 5.39 -11.62 -6.60
CA GLN A 82 4.29 -11.82 -7.55
C GLN A 82 2.92 -11.71 -6.89
N LEU A 83 2.78 -12.22 -5.66
CA LEU A 83 1.54 -12.09 -4.88
C LEU A 83 1.26 -10.62 -4.50
N ILE A 84 2.29 -9.87 -4.09
CA ILE A 84 2.17 -8.45 -3.74
C ILE A 84 1.83 -7.61 -4.98
N GLU A 85 2.52 -7.84 -6.11
CA GLU A 85 2.29 -7.13 -7.38
C GLU A 85 0.87 -7.37 -7.89
N SER A 86 0.41 -8.63 -7.92
CA SER A 86 -0.94 -8.98 -8.36
C SER A 86 -2.03 -8.30 -7.51
N ALA A 87 -1.81 -8.24 -6.19
CA ALA A 87 -2.73 -7.57 -5.27
C ALA A 87 -2.71 -6.04 -5.44
N SER A 88 -1.54 -5.45 -5.67
CA SER A 88 -1.38 -4.01 -5.93
C SER A 88 -2.10 -3.60 -7.22
N GLU A 89 -1.93 -4.36 -8.30
CA GLU A 89 -2.64 -4.13 -9.57
C GLU A 89 -4.16 -4.21 -9.42
N ALA A 90 -4.65 -5.19 -8.66
CA ALA A 90 -6.08 -5.34 -8.37
C ALA A 90 -6.62 -4.15 -7.54
N LYS A 91 -5.87 -3.67 -6.54
CA LYS A 91 -6.25 -2.48 -5.76
C LYS A 91 -6.23 -1.22 -6.63
N HIS A 92 -5.24 -1.06 -7.50
CA HIS A 92 -5.10 0.11 -8.36
C HIS A 92 -6.26 0.22 -9.35
N THR A 93 -6.58 -0.88 -10.06
CA THR A 93 -7.69 -0.95 -11.01
C THR A 93 -9.03 -0.66 -10.32
N ALA A 94 -9.32 -1.28 -9.18
CA ALA A 94 -10.53 -1.02 -8.41
C ALA A 94 -10.65 0.46 -7.98
N ARG A 95 -9.55 1.09 -7.58
CA ARG A 95 -9.52 2.51 -7.18
C ARG A 95 -9.75 3.43 -8.36
N GLU A 96 -9.23 3.11 -9.54
CA GLU A 96 -9.48 3.88 -10.77
C GLU A 96 -10.94 3.81 -11.22
N GLU A 97 -11.55 2.63 -11.17
CA GLU A 97 -12.97 2.44 -11.48
C GLU A 97 -13.86 3.23 -10.53
N GLN A 98 -13.59 3.16 -9.23
CA GLN A 98 -14.31 3.95 -8.23
C GLN A 98 -14.16 5.46 -8.49
N LYS A 99 -12.96 5.93 -8.85
CA LYS A 99 -12.74 7.34 -9.22
C LYS A 99 -13.54 7.74 -10.45
N LYS A 100 -13.61 6.89 -11.49
CA LYS A 100 -14.42 7.12 -12.70
C LYS A 100 -15.91 7.19 -12.36
N GLN A 101 -16.44 6.19 -11.66
CA GLN A 101 -17.85 6.16 -11.24
C GLN A 101 -18.24 7.38 -10.40
N ASN A 102 -17.37 7.80 -9.47
CA ASN A 102 -17.66 8.95 -8.61
C ASN A 102 -17.61 10.28 -9.37
N LYS A 103 -16.69 10.43 -10.35
CA LYS A 103 -16.66 11.57 -11.28
C LYS A 103 -17.93 11.63 -12.11
N ASP A 104 -18.37 10.51 -12.66
CA ASP A 104 -19.60 10.43 -13.47
C ASP A 104 -20.84 10.72 -12.65
N ARG A 105 -20.92 10.19 -11.43
CA ARG A 105 -21.98 10.51 -10.47
C ARG A 105 -22.03 12.01 -10.16
N LYS A 106 -20.89 12.65 -9.92
CA LYS A 106 -20.81 14.10 -9.66
C LYS A 106 -21.22 14.93 -10.89
N ARG A 107 -20.82 14.52 -12.10
CA ARG A 107 -21.23 15.15 -13.36
C ARG A 107 -22.75 15.07 -13.56
N ARG A 108 -23.34 13.88 -13.38
CA ARG A 108 -24.79 13.67 -13.47
C ARG A 108 -25.54 14.52 -12.44
N ARG A 109 -25.08 14.53 -11.18
CA ARG A 109 -25.68 15.34 -10.11
C ARG A 109 -25.64 16.83 -10.42
N ARG A 110 -24.54 17.34 -10.98
CA ARG A 110 -24.39 18.74 -11.39
C ARG A 110 -25.33 19.15 -12.52
N LYS A 111 -25.69 18.22 -13.42
CA LYS A 111 -26.68 18.46 -14.49
C LYS A 111 -28.13 18.46 -13.99
N LEU A 112 -28.40 17.77 -12.88
CA LEU A 112 -29.72 17.66 -12.26
C LEU A 112 -30.00 18.75 -11.23
N LEU A 113 -28.97 19.51 -10.82
CA LEU A 113 -29.12 20.63 -9.90
C LEU A 113 -29.75 21.80 -10.66
N PRO A 114 -30.87 22.37 -10.15
CA PRO A 114 -31.40 23.61 -10.70
C PRO A 114 -30.36 24.72 -10.58
N ASP A 115 -30.38 25.66 -11.53
CA ASP A 115 -29.44 26.78 -11.51
C ASP A 115 -29.44 27.44 -10.13
N PRO A 116 -28.25 27.77 -9.59
CA PRO A 116 -28.17 28.48 -8.33
C PRO A 116 -28.98 29.77 -8.49
N LYS A 117 -29.97 29.97 -7.61
CA LYS A 117 -30.78 31.19 -7.61
C LYS A 117 -29.84 32.39 -7.72
N PRO A 118 -30.13 33.36 -8.61
CA PRO A 118 -29.32 34.56 -8.73
C PRO A 118 -29.09 35.10 -7.33
N LYS A 119 -27.83 35.38 -6.98
CA LYS A 119 -27.52 36.02 -5.71
C LYS A 119 -28.33 37.30 -5.67
N GLU A 120 -29.34 37.34 -4.79
CA GLU A 120 -30.15 38.54 -4.60
C GLU A 120 -29.18 39.70 -4.37
N ALA A 121 -29.32 40.75 -5.18
CA ALA A 121 -28.49 41.93 -5.06
C ALA A 121 -28.50 42.39 -3.60
N PRO A 122 -27.34 42.74 -3.01
CA PRO A 122 -27.30 43.21 -1.64
C PRO A 122 -28.30 44.38 -1.52
N LYS A 123 -29.32 44.22 -0.68
CA LYS A 123 -30.33 45.26 -0.44
C LYS A 123 -29.60 46.54 -0.08
N GLU A 124 -29.94 47.63 -0.77
CA GLU A 124 -29.43 48.97 -0.47
C GLU A 124 -29.57 49.23 1.04
N GLY A 125 -28.43 49.43 1.72
CA GLY A 125 -28.37 49.61 3.17
C GLY A 125 -27.59 48.55 3.93
N THR A 126 -27.15 47.45 3.31
CA THR A 126 -26.25 46.50 4.00
C THR A 126 -24.83 47.07 4.12
N PRO A 127 -24.28 47.24 5.35
CA PRO A 127 -22.95 47.81 5.52
C PRO A 127 -21.91 46.88 4.89
N LYS A 128 -21.13 47.41 3.94
CA LYS A 128 -19.98 46.69 3.37
C LYS A 128 -19.05 46.29 4.51
N LYS A 129 -18.92 44.98 4.76
CA LYS A 129 -17.97 44.44 5.74
C LYS A 129 -16.56 44.92 5.35
N LYS A 130 -15.95 45.74 6.21
CA LYS A 130 -14.59 46.23 6.00
C LYS A 130 -13.62 45.04 6.01
N PRO A 131 -12.66 44.96 5.07
CA PRO A 131 -11.64 43.92 5.09
C PRO A 131 -10.77 44.08 6.33
N TRP A 132 -10.53 42.99 7.04
CA TRP A 132 -9.58 42.93 8.16
C TRP A 132 -8.17 43.07 7.57
N TYR A 133 -7.53 44.22 7.78
CA TYR A 133 -6.08 44.38 7.64
C TYR A 133 -5.51 44.71 9.01
N TRP A 134 -4.56 43.89 9.46
CA TRP A 134 -3.67 44.22 10.58
C TRP A 134 -2.46 44.98 10.03
N PRO A 135 -2.17 46.20 10.49
CA PRO A 135 -0.89 46.82 10.23
C PRO A 135 0.14 46.16 11.14
N PHE A 136 1.15 45.52 10.54
CA PHE A 136 2.44 45.30 11.17
C PHE A 136 3.35 46.47 10.84
#